data_AF-A0A658ICE3-F1
#
_entry.id   AF-A0A658ICE3-F1
#
_cell.length_a   1.000
_cell.length_b   1.000
_cell.length_c   1.000
_cell.angle_alpha   90.00
_cell.angle_beta   90.00
_cell.angle_gamma   90.00
#
_symmetry.space_group_name_H-M   'P 1'
#
loop_
_entity.id
_entity.type
_entity.pdbx_description
1 polymer ?
#
loop_
_entity_poly.entity_id
_entity_poly.type
_entity_poly.pdbx_seq_one_letter_code
_entity_poly.pdbx_strand_id
1 'polypeptide(L)'
;PEVSALTPSNVSNTPLQVLFGHDAVHQNPLYWEPTNTAKFMNTNTGIIGTMGTGKTQFTKSLVTQLMRNQSYNVDGKPIGLLIFDYKSDYVDDAFLEATGANRYQLSLLPYNPLSLFGDMPMLPRHTAMAFAETMGKAYNLGVKQRMKLVTLIMECYDLAGIVPHDRST
;
A
#
# COMPACT_ATOMS: atom_id res chain seq x y z
N PRO A 1 22.46 13.42 44.66
CA PRO A 1 22.10 13.53 43.23
C PRO A 1 21.60 12.16 42.74
N GLU A 2 20.31 11.91 42.93
CA GLU A 2 19.63 10.71 42.44
C GLU A 2 19.35 10.87 40.95
N VAL A 3 19.85 9.91 40.17
CA VAL A 3 19.58 9.80 38.75
C VAL A 3 18.20 9.14 38.62
N SER A 4 17.21 9.94 38.26
CA SER A 4 15.87 9.49 37.92
C SER A 4 15.94 8.49 36.76
N ALA A 5 15.75 7.21 37.05
CA ALA A 5 15.57 6.17 36.06
C ALA A 5 14.22 6.42 35.36
N LEU A 6 14.27 6.79 34.09
CA LEU A 6 13.11 6.82 33.21
C LEU A 6 12.48 5.42 33.21
N THR A 7 11.33 5.28 33.85
CA THR A 7 10.49 4.08 33.74
C THR A 7 10.17 3.83 32.27
N PRO A 8 10.31 2.60 31.75
CA PRO A 8 9.83 2.28 30.41
C PRO A 8 8.33 2.56 30.38
N SER A 9 7.93 3.44 29.46
CA SER A 9 6.54 3.69 29.13
C SER A 9 5.80 2.37 29.03
N ASN A 10 4.72 2.21 29.81
CA ASN A 10 3.79 1.09 29.71
C ASN A 10 3.34 0.93 28.25
N VAL A 11 4.03 0.09 27.49
CA VAL A 11 3.55 -0.35 26.18
C VAL A 11 2.31 -1.16 26.52
N SER A 12 1.13 -0.59 26.24
CA SER A 12 -0.12 -1.31 26.39
C SER A 12 0.01 -2.63 25.63
N ASN A 13 -0.06 -3.74 26.35
CA ASN A 13 0.01 -5.09 25.77
C ASN A 13 -1.24 -5.43 24.92
N THR A 14 -2.07 -4.43 24.65
CA THR A 14 -3.29 -4.51 23.85
C THR A 14 -2.91 -4.59 22.38
N PRO A 15 -3.22 -5.69 21.68
CA PRO A 15 -2.94 -5.80 20.27
C PRO A 15 -3.83 -4.86 19.44
N LEU A 16 -3.36 -4.48 18.25
CA LEU A 16 -4.19 -3.82 17.26
C LEU A 16 -5.40 -4.70 16.93
N GLN A 17 -6.60 -4.15 17.17
CA GLN A 17 -7.86 -4.84 16.96
C GLN A 17 -8.79 -4.01 16.06
N VAL A 18 -9.52 -4.72 15.21
CA VAL A 18 -10.59 -4.17 14.40
C VAL A 18 -11.86 -4.97 14.65
N LEU A 19 -12.96 -4.31 15.02
CA LEU A 19 -14.27 -4.94 15.14
C LEU A 19 -14.82 -5.21 13.74
N PHE A 20 -14.93 -6.48 13.37
CA PHE A 20 -15.54 -6.91 12.11
C PHE A 20 -17.07 -6.90 12.19
N GLY A 21 -17.62 -7.18 13.37
CA GLY A 21 -19.05 -7.26 13.60
C GLY A 21 -19.34 -8.08 14.83
N HIS A 22 -20.54 -8.66 14.88
CA HIS A 22 -20.98 -9.51 15.96
C HIS A 22 -21.41 -10.86 15.41
N ASP A 23 -21.22 -11.93 16.18
CA ASP A 23 -21.72 -13.24 15.80
C ASP A 23 -23.27 -13.22 15.73
N ALA A 24 -23.84 -13.96 14.79
CA ALA A 24 -25.27 -13.87 14.51
C ALA A 24 -26.17 -14.40 15.64
N VAL A 25 -25.67 -15.30 16.50
CA VAL A 25 -26.47 -16.02 17.49
C VAL A 25 -26.41 -15.32 18.84
N HIS A 26 -25.21 -15.04 19.33
CA HIS A 26 -24.97 -14.54 20.67
C HIS A 26 -24.64 -13.04 20.70
N GLN A 27 -24.48 -12.40 19.54
CA GLN A 27 -24.11 -10.99 19.41
C GLN A 27 -22.77 -10.65 20.09
N ASN A 28 -21.87 -11.63 20.21
CA ASN A 28 -20.53 -11.43 20.72
C ASN A 28 -19.67 -10.72 19.66
N PRO A 29 -18.83 -9.74 20.05
CA PRO A 29 -17.99 -9.02 19.12
C PRO A 29 -16.92 -9.94 18.51
N LEU A 30 -16.75 -9.83 17.19
CA LEU A 30 -15.73 -10.52 16.41
C LEU A 30 -14.62 -9.52 16.07
N TYR A 31 -13.44 -9.73 16.65
CA TYR A 31 -12.27 -8.89 16.41
C TYR A 31 -11.28 -9.58 15.46
N TRP A 32 -10.75 -8.79 14.54
CA TRP A 32 -9.58 -9.12 13.74
C TRP A 32 -8.34 -8.46 14.33
N GLU A 33 -7.26 -9.23 14.43
CA GLU A 33 -5.96 -8.80 14.96
C GLU A 33 -4.91 -8.90 13.85
N PRO A 34 -4.79 -7.90 12.96
CA PRO A 34 -3.93 -8.00 11.77
C PRO A 34 -2.46 -8.23 12.10
N THR A 35 -1.97 -7.76 13.24
CA THR A 35 -0.56 -7.89 13.63
C THR A 35 -0.27 -9.14 14.47
N ASN A 36 -1.29 -9.94 14.79
CA ASN A 36 -1.12 -11.14 15.60
C ASN A 36 -0.79 -12.36 14.71
N THR A 37 0.50 -12.60 14.54
CA THR A 37 1.02 -13.72 13.73
C THR A 37 0.73 -15.10 14.31
N ALA A 38 0.42 -15.20 15.61
CA ALA A 38 -0.01 -16.46 16.22
C ALA A 38 -1.44 -16.85 15.80
N LYS A 39 -2.27 -15.86 15.42
CA LYS A 39 -3.63 -16.07 14.91
C LYS A 39 -3.70 -16.09 13.38
N PHE A 40 -2.94 -15.23 12.71
CA PHE A 40 -3.00 -15.06 11.26
C PHE A 40 -1.61 -15.08 10.64
N MET A 41 -1.34 -16.06 9.77
CA MET A 41 -0.06 -16.17 9.06
C MET A 41 0.14 -15.08 8.01
N ASN A 42 -0.95 -14.48 7.50
CA ASN A 42 -0.91 -13.35 6.60
C ASN A 42 -2.11 -12.41 6.85
N THR A 43 -1.95 -11.15 6.47
CA THR A 43 -2.98 -10.11 6.61
C THR A 43 -3.78 -9.85 5.32
N ASN A 44 -3.47 -10.61 4.25
CA ASN A 44 -4.11 -10.44 2.97
C ASN A 44 -5.60 -10.76 3.11
N THR A 45 -6.45 -9.75 2.92
CA THR A 45 -7.89 -9.83 3.18
C THR A 45 -8.68 -9.58 1.90
N GLY A 46 -9.67 -10.45 1.62
CA GLY A 46 -10.61 -10.29 0.52
C GLY A 46 -12.02 -10.00 1.01
N ILE A 47 -12.62 -8.91 0.54
CA ILE A 47 -14.01 -8.54 0.85
C ILE A 47 -14.87 -8.79 -0.40
N ILE A 48 -15.77 -9.77 -0.32
CA ILE A 48 -16.57 -10.25 -1.47
C ILE A 48 -18.05 -10.14 -1.12
N GLY A 49 -18.88 -9.83 -2.12
CA GLY A 49 -20.33 -9.70 -1.97
C GLY A 49 -20.97 -9.09 -3.21
N THR A 50 -22.27 -9.28 -3.38
CA THR A 50 -23.04 -8.70 -4.50
C THR A 50 -23.17 -7.19 -4.39
N MET A 51 -23.66 -6.53 -5.44
CA MET A 51 -23.88 -5.08 -5.40
C MET A 51 -24.87 -4.72 -4.29
N GLY A 52 -24.59 -3.66 -3.53
CA GLY A 52 -25.47 -3.19 -2.44
C GLY A 52 -25.27 -3.88 -1.08
N THR A 53 -24.39 -4.87 -0.95
CA THR A 53 -24.18 -5.59 0.34
C THR A 53 -23.26 -4.87 1.33
N GLY A 54 -23.02 -3.56 1.15
CA GLY A 54 -22.23 -2.77 2.10
C GLY A 54 -20.71 -2.96 2.07
N LYS A 55 -20.13 -3.59 1.02
CA LYS A 55 -18.66 -3.78 0.90
C LYS A 55 -17.87 -2.49 1.14
N THR A 56 -18.24 -1.41 0.46
CA THR A 56 -17.59 -0.09 0.59
C THR A 56 -17.68 0.43 2.03
N GLN A 57 -18.85 0.30 2.68
CA GLN A 57 -19.05 0.76 4.05
C GLN A 57 -18.24 -0.07 5.06
N PHE A 58 -18.17 -1.39 4.84
CA PHE A 58 -17.33 -2.26 5.63
C PHE A 58 -15.85 -1.89 5.50
N THR A 59 -15.35 -1.68 4.27
CA THR A 59 -13.97 -1.23 4.04
C THR A 59 -13.69 0.13 4.69
N LYS A 60 -14.63 1.09 4.59
CA LYS A 60 -14.48 2.40 5.27
C LYS A 60 -14.35 2.24 6.78
N SER A 61 -15.20 1.41 7.39
CA SER A 61 -15.13 1.10 8.81
C SER A 61 -13.80 0.45 9.18
N LEU A 62 -13.36 -0.55 8.42
CA LEU A 62 -12.09 -1.24 8.61
C LEU A 62 -10.91 -0.27 8.59
N VAL A 63 -10.81 0.56 7.54
CA VAL A 63 -9.71 1.54 7.40
C VAL A 63 -9.77 2.58 8.51
N THR A 64 -10.95 3.08 8.86
CA THR A 64 -11.12 4.07 9.95
C THR A 64 -10.64 3.50 11.28
N GLN A 65 -11.01 2.25 11.60
CA GLN A 65 -10.58 1.58 12.82
C GLN A 65 -9.06 1.35 12.83
N LEU A 66 -8.46 0.92 11.71
CA LEU A 66 -7.01 0.78 11.60
C LEU A 66 -6.28 2.09 11.87
N MET A 67 -6.71 3.18 11.22
CA MET A 67 -6.07 4.49 11.37
C MET A 67 -6.23 5.07 12.78
N ARG A 68 -7.40 4.88 13.41
CA ARG A 68 -7.64 5.35 14.79
C ARG A 68 -6.89 4.52 15.83
N ASN A 69 -6.75 3.22 15.59
CA ASN A 69 -6.11 2.29 16.53
C ASN A 69 -4.63 2.08 16.23
N GLN A 70 -4.02 2.84 15.31
CA GLN A 70 -2.64 2.64 14.86
C GLN A 70 -1.59 2.74 15.99
N SER A 71 -1.91 3.38 17.12
CA SER A 71 -1.06 3.40 18.32
C SER A 71 -0.83 2.00 18.91
N TYR A 72 -1.73 1.05 18.65
CA TYR A 72 -1.61 -0.36 19.02
C TYR A 72 -0.91 -1.22 17.97
N ASN A 73 -0.41 -0.62 16.89
CA ASN A 73 0.42 -1.31 15.91
C ASN A 73 1.75 -1.74 16.54
N VAL A 74 2.49 -2.62 15.87
CA VAL A 74 3.80 -3.11 16.33
C VAL A 74 4.74 -1.92 16.60
N ASP A 75 5.28 -1.86 17.82
CA ASP A 75 6.10 -0.76 18.34
C ASP A 75 5.44 0.63 18.30
N GLY A 76 4.10 0.69 18.22
CA GLY A 76 3.35 1.94 18.07
C GLY A 76 3.63 2.68 16.75
N LYS A 77 4.16 1.98 15.74
CA LYS A 77 4.52 2.59 14.44
C LYS A 77 3.27 3.01 13.66
N PRO A 78 3.32 4.15 12.94
CA PRO A 78 2.19 4.56 12.11
C PRO A 78 1.92 3.54 11.00
N ILE A 79 0.64 3.40 10.64
CA ILE A 79 0.22 2.52 9.54
C ILE A 79 0.24 3.32 8.24
N GLY A 80 1.04 2.86 7.28
CA GLY A 80 0.98 3.36 5.90
C GLY A 80 -0.13 2.66 5.12
N LEU A 81 -1.03 3.42 4.52
CA LEU A 81 -2.16 2.89 3.76
C LEU A 81 -2.33 3.64 2.43
N LEU A 82 -2.44 2.88 1.33
CA LEU A 82 -2.64 3.39 -0.02
C LEU A 82 -3.91 2.75 -0.62
N ILE A 83 -4.87 3.58 -1.02
CA ILE A 83 -6.12 3.13 -1.64
C ILE A 83 -6.12 3.52 -3.12
N PHE A 84 -6.21 2.54 -4.01
CA PHE A 84 -6.54 2.76 -5.42
C PHE A 84 -8.06 2.75 -5.59
N ASP A 85 -8.64 3.94 -5.67
CA ASP A 85 -10.09 4.12 -5.74
C ASP A 85 -10.59 4.38 -7.16
N TYR A 86 -11.08 3.32 -7.81
CA TYR A 86 -11.61 3.42 -9.18
C TYR A 86 -13.00 4.06 -9.26
N LYS A 87 -13.80 3.97 -8.19
CA LYS A 87 -15.21 4.42 -8.19
C LYS A 87 -15.44 5.73 -7.44
N SER A 88 -14.37 6.34 -6.91
CA SER A 88 -14.47 7.51 -6.02
C SER A 88 -15.33 7.20 -4.79
N ASP A 89 -15.26 5.97 -4.30
CA ASP A 89 -15.99 5.50 -3.14
C ASP A 89 -15.43 6.04 -1.82
N TYR A 90 -14.16 6.47 -1.78
CA TYR A 90 -13.39 6.81 -0.56
C TYR A 90 -12.87 8.26 -0.54
N VAL A 91 -13.52 9.17 -1.28
CA VAL A 91 -13.06 10.57 -1.42
C VAL A 91 -13.97 11.58 -0.73
N ASP A 92 -14.97 11.13 0.04
CA ASP A 92 -15.83 12.03 0.81
C ASP A 92 -15.13 12.59 2.05
N ASP A 93 -15.49 13.82 2.41
CA ASP A 93 -14.81 14.58 3.47
C ASP A 93 -14.87 13.86 4.83
N ALA A 94 -15.99 13.20 5.14
CA ALA A 94 -16.13 12.47 6.40
C ALA A 94 -15.13 11.31 6.53
N PHE A 95 -14.89 10.57 5.43
CA PHE A 95 -13.89 9.52 5.42
C PHE A 95 -12.46 10.08 5.49
N LEU A 96 -12.17 11.16 4.75
CA LEU A 96 -10.84 11.79 4.76
C LEU A 96 -10.50 12.34 6.15
N GLU A 97 -11.45 13.04 6.79
CA GLU A 97 -11.30 13.56 8.16
C GLU A 97 -11.13 12.43 9.18
N ALA A 98 -11.95 11.37 9.09
CA ALA A 98 -11.89 10.26 10.04
C ALA A 98 -10.58 9.44 9.96
N THR A 99 -9.89 9.47 8.82
CA THR A 99 -8.67 8.69 8.56
C THR A 99 -7.40 9.54 8.49
N GLY A 100 -7.51 10.87 8.33
CA GLY A 100 -6.40 11.76 8.01
C GLY A 100 -5.81 11.51 6.61
N ALA A 101 -6.58 10.91 5.70
CA ALA A 101 -6.10 10.55 4.37
C ALA A 101 -5.95 11.77 3.46
N ASN A 102 -4.90 11.75 2.63
CA ASN A 102 -4.70 12.74 1.58
C ASN A 102 -5.27 12.22 0.26
N ARG A 103 -6.10 13.02 -0.40
CA ARG A 103 -6.61 12.72 -1.75
C ARG A 103 -5.62 13.23 -2.80
N TYR A 104 -5.20 12.33 -3.68
CA TYR A 104 -4.40 12.69 -4.85
C TYR A 104 -5.17 12.40 -6.13
N GLN A 105 -5.09 13.33 -7.08
CA GLN A 105 -5.60 13.09 -8.43
C GLN A 105 -4.56 12.29 -9.21
N LEU A 106 -4.97 11.17 -9.82
CA LEU A 106 -4.07 10.28 -10.58
C LEU A 106 -3.23 11.03 -11.63
N SER A 107 -3.83 12.00 -12.33
CA SER A 107 -3.15 12.81 -13.34
C SER A 107 -2.09 13.77 -12.79
N LEU A 108 -2.10 14.04 -11.49
CA LEU A 108 -1.18 14.94 -10.81
C LEU A 108 -0.20 14.19 -9.90
N LEU A 109 -0.27 12.85 -9.87
CA LEU A 109 0.71 12.07 -9.12
C LEU A 109 2.08 12.24 -9.78
N PRO A 110 3.15 12.54 -9.01
CA PRO A 110 4.51 12.62 -9.50
C PRO A 110 5.09 11.21 -9.75
N TYR A 111 4.34 10.36 -10.43
CA TYR A 111 4.72 9.00 -10.74
C TYR A 111 5.48 8.97 -12.07
N ASN A 112 6.76 8.62 -11.99
CA ASN A 112 7.56 8.31 -13.15
C ASN A 112 7.75 6.78 -13.26
N PRO A 113 7.12 6.10 -14.24
CA PRO A 113 7.30 4.64 -14.42
C PRO A 113 8.72 4.25 -14.86
N LEU A 114 9.55 5.22 -15.24
CA LEU A 114 10.97 5.04 -15.58
C LEU A 114 11.88 5.52 -14.42
N SER A 115 11.33 5.78 -13.24
CA SER A 115 12.18 6.01 -12.06
C SER A 115 12.86 4.70 -11.64
N LEU A 116 14.10 4.81 -11.19
CA LEU A 116 14.88 3.68 -10.71
C LEU A 116 14.73 3.58 -9.19
N PHE A 117 14.21 2.46 -8.72
CA PHE A 117 14.04 2.19 -7.29
C PHE A 117 14.55 0.80 -6.93
N GLY A 118 15.36 0.71 -5.87
CA GLY A 118 16.00 -0.52 -5.43
C GLY A 118 17.47 -0.64 -5.84
N ASP A 119 18.05 -1.82 -5.66
CA ASP A 119 19.49 -2.09 -5.76
C ASP A 119 19.82 -3.27 -6.72
N MET A 120 18.86 -3.68 -7.53
CA MET A 120 19.01 -4.78 -8.48
C MET A 120 20.11 -4.45 -9.52
N PRO A 121 21.03 -5.38 -9.83
CA PRO A 121 21.96 -5.19 -10.95
C PRO A 121 21.21 -4.93 -12.25
N MET A 122 21.70 -4.04 -13.11
CA MET A 122 21.04 -3.68 -14.38
C MET A 122 19.62 -3.11 -14.18
N LEU A 123 19.37 -2.41 -13.07
CA LEU A 123 18.07 -1.83 -12.73
C LEU A 123 17.40 -1.08 -13.90
N PRO A 124 18.10 -0.23 -14.69
CA PRO A 124 17.49 0.43 -15.85
C PRO A 124 16.86 -0.54 -16.85
N ARG A 125 17.53 -1.67 -17.11
CA ARG A 125 17.04 -2.70 -18.03
C ARG A 125 15.82 -3.42 -17.48
N HIS A 126 15.82 -3.75 -16.19
CA HIS A 126 14.67 -4.38 -15.52
C HIS A 126 13.46 -3.45 -15.53
N THR A 127 13.64 -2.16 -15.22
CA THR A 127 12.58 -1.15 -15.30
C THR A 127 12.04 -1.01 -16.72
N ALA A 128 12.92 -0.93 -17.73
CA ALA A 128 12.52 -0.86 -19.14
C ALA A 128 11.69 -2.08 -19.58
N MET A 129 12.10 -3.29 -19.17
CA MET A 129 11.37 -4.52 -19.47
C MET A 129 10.00 -4.56 -18.79
N ALA A 130 9.91 -4.21 -17.51
CA ALA A 130 8.66 -4.17 -16.77
C ALA A 130 7.65 -3.17 -17.37
N PHE A 131 8.15 -1.99 -17.77
CA PHE A 131 7.35 -0.99 -18.48
C PHE A 131 6.89 -1.52 -19.84
N ALA A 132 7.79 -2.09 -20.63
CA ALA A 132 7.45 -2.61 -21.96
C ALA A 132 6.44 -3.76 -21.90
N GLU A 133 6.48 -4.60 -20.86
CA GLU A 133 5.49 -5.66 -20.64
C GLU A 133 4.12 -5.08 -20.26
N THR A 134 4.09 -4.06 -19.41
CA THR A 134 2.86 -3.33 -19.07
C THR A 134 2.22 -2.71 -20.30
N MET A 135 3.00 -2.00 -21.11
CA MET A 135 2.55 -1.43 -22.38
C MET A 135 2.14 -2.51 -23.38
N GLY A 136 2.84 -3.65 -23.38
CA GLY A 136 2.51 -4.81 -24.21
C GLY A 136 1.12 -5.36 -23.91
N LYS A 137 0.74 -5.47 -22.64
CA LYS A 137 -0.60 -5.90 -22.23
C LYS A 137 -1.66 -4.84 -22.53
N ALA A 138 -1.37 -3.58 -22.23
CA ALA A 138 -2.33 -2.48 -22.41
C ALA A 138 -2.65 -2.19 -23.89
N TYR A 139 -1.67 -2.34 -24.78
CA TYR A 139 -1.78 -1.97 -26.20
C TYR A 139 -1.58 -3.16 -27.15
N ASN A 140 -1.57 -4.39 -26.64
CA ASN A 140 -1.42 -5.63 -27.40
C ASN A 140 -0.15 -5.66 -28.29
N LEU A 141 1.00 -5.25 -27.75
CA LEU A 141 2.24 -5.14 -28.51
C LEU A 141 2.93 -6.51 -28.71
N GLY A 142 3.33 -6.78 -29.94
CA GLY A 142 4.11 -7.96 -30.29
C GLY A 142 5.52 -7.94 -29.68
N VAL A 143 6.19 -9.10 -29.64
CA VAL A 143 7.54 -9.25 -29.06
C VAL A 143 8.53 -8.25 -29.66
N LYS A 144 8.50 -8.05 -30.99
CA LYS A 144 9.39 -7.09 -31.69
C LYS A 144 9.15 -5.64 -31.24
N GLN A 145 7.89 -5.25 -31.05
CA GLN A 145 7.52 -3.91 -30.59
C GLN A 145 7.95 -3.68 -29.14
N ARG A 146 7.74 -4.67 -28.27
CA ARG A 146 8.21 -4.62 -26.87
C ARG A 146 9.72 -4.50 -26.78
N MET A 147 10.48 -5.28 -27.56
CA MET A 147 11.95 -5.18 -27.56
C MET A 147 12.43 -3.83 -28.10
N LYS A 148 11.77 -3.29 -29.13
CA LYS A 148 12.06 -1.94 -29.61
C LYS A 148 11.83 -0.89 -28.52
N LEU A 149 10.75 -1.02 -27.74
CA LEU A 149 10.46 -0.12 -26.62
C LEU A 149 11.52 -0.21 -25.53
N VAL A 150 11.99 -1.43 -25.19
CA VAL A 150 13.10 -1.60 -24.24
C VAL A 150 14.36 -0.88 -24.74
N THR A 151 14.74 -1.08 -26.02
CA THR A 151 15.92 -0.42 -26.60
C THR A 151 15.80 1.10 -26.51
N LEU A 152 14.67 1.68 -26.90
CA LEU A 152 14.45 3.13 -26.84
C LEU A 152 14.54 3.69 -25.41
N ILE A 153 14.01 2.96 -24.43
CA ILE A 153 14.09 3.38 -23.02
C ILE A 153 15.55 3.36 -22.53
N MET A 154 16.32 2.35 -22.93
CA MET A 154 17.75 2.28 -22.58
C MET A 154 18.54 3.44 -23.19
N GLU A 155 18.29 3.77 -24.45
CA GLU A 155 18.90 4.94 -25.10
C GLU A 155 18.54 6.24 -24.34
N CYS A 156 17.31 6.38 -23.85
CA CYS A 156 16.92 7.53 -23.02
C CYS A 156 17.65 7.58 -21.67
N TYR A 157 17.89 6.43 -21.02
CA TYR A 157 18.70 6.40 -19.79
C TYR A 157 20.14 6.81 -20.08
N ASP A 158 20.76 6.29 -21.14
CA ASP A 158 22.12 6.64 -21.53
C ASP A 158 22.23 8.16 -21.81
N LEU A 159 21.24 8.75 -22.50
CA LEU A 159 21.16 10.21 -22.74
C LEU A 159 20.98 11.02 -21.46
N ALA A 160 20.36 10.45 -20.43
CA ALA A 160 20.23 11.06 -19.11
C ALA A 160 21.47 10.86 -18.23
N GLY A 161 22.52 10.18 -18.74
CA GLY A 161 23.74 9.87 -17.99
C GLY A 161 23.60 8.69 -17.02
N ILE A 162 22.54 7.90 -17.14
CA ILE A 162 22.25 6.75 -16.29
C ILE A 162 22.86 5.50 -16.94
N VAL A 163 23.92 4.95 -16.32
CA VAL A 163 24.64 3.81 -16.88
C VAL A 163 24.19 2.52 -16.17
N PRO A 164 23.75 1.47 -16.88
CA PRO A 164 23.15 0.28 -16.25
C PRO A 164 24.03 -0.48 -15.26
N HIS A 165 25.35 -0.33 -15.38
CA HIS A 165 26.36 -1.00 -14.56
C HIS A 165 26.85 -0.11 -13.41
N ASP A 166 26.56 1.19 -13.47
CA ASP A 166 26.96 2.17 -12.48
C ASP A 166 25.80 2.41 -11.51
N ARG A 167 26.05 2.21 -10.21
CA ARG A 167 25.03 2.43 -9.18
C ARG A 167 24.99 3.87 -8.68
N SER A 168 25.95 4.70 -9.09
CA SER A 168 26.09 6.09 -8.66
C SER A 168 25.36 7.08 -9.56
N THR A 169 24.90 6.63 -10.73
CA THR A 169 24.09 7.38 -11.71
C THR A 169 22.62 7.03 -11.58
#